data_AF-A0A7G8BN42-F1
#
_entry.id   AF-A0A7G8BN42-F1
#
_cell.length_a   1.000
_cell.length_b   1.000
_cell.length_c   1.000
_cell.angle_alpha   90.00
_cell.angle_beta   90.00
_cell.angle_gamma   90.00
#
_symmetry.space_group_name_H-M   'P 1'
#
loop_
_entity.id
_entity.type
_entity.pdbx_description
1 polymer ?
#
loop_
_entity_poly.entity_id
_entity_poly.type
_entity_poly.pdbx_seq_one_letter_code
_entity_poly.pdbx_strand_id
1 'polypeptide(L)'
;MSPRKESPNASGVFSDQDSEENYKYAMRVVDINNPVQSLILIKPTRPTDSAGNVGNYLATHNGGQRWHGNESSPQYQTILQWIRGSRLESAALSR
;
A
#
# COMPACT_ATOMS: atom_id res chain seq x y z
N MET A 1 14.19 -0.54 -20.20
CA MET A 1 12.90 0.14 -19.97
C MET A 1 12.63 0.17 -18.48
N SER A 2 12.38 1.34 -17.91
CA SER A 2 11.92 1.45 -16.51
C SER A 2 10.50 0.88 -16.43
N PRO A 3 10.18 0.08 -15.40
CA PRO A 3 8.84 -0.46 -15.27
C PRO A 3 7.86 0.67 -14.89
N ARG A 4 6.79 0.82 -15.66
CA ARG A 4 5.77 1.84 -15.44
C ARG A 4 4.69 1.22 -14.53
N LYS A 5 4.27 1.94 -13.49
CA LYS A 5 3.05 1.58 -12.77
C LYS A 5 1.90 1.97 -13.69
N GLU A 6 1.12 0.99 -14.13
CA GLU A 6 0.04 1.25 -15.07
C GLU A 6 -1.10 1.95 -14.34
N SER A 7 -1.57 3.04 -14.94
CA SER A 7 -2.72 3.81 -14.47
C SER A 7 -4.00 3.16 -15.01
N PRO A 8 -5.13 3.28 -14.28
CA PRO A 8 -6.39 2.80 -14.83
C PRO A 8 -6.77 3.61 -16.07
N ASN A 9 -7.63 3.04 -16.92
CA ASN A 9 -8.18 3.74 -18.07
C ASN A 9 -9.09 4.92 -17.65
N ALA A 10 -9.63 5.67 -18.62
CA ALA A 10 -10.49 6.82 -18.36
C ALA A 10 -11.74 6.51 -17.50
N SER A 11 -12.17 5.25 -17.44
CA SER A 11 -13.29 4.79 -16.62
C SER A 11 -12.86 4.28 -15.23
N GLY A 12 -11.58 4.39 -14.88
CA GLY A 12 -11.05 3.93 -13.59
C GLY A 12 -10.83 2.42 -13.52
N VAL A 13 -10.84 1.72 -14.66
CA VAL A 13 -10.70 0.26 -14.72
C VAL A 13 -9.28 -0.11 -15.15
N PHE A 14 -8.66 -1.04 -14.43
CA PHE A 14 -7.42 -1.70 -14.83
C PHE A 14 -7.74 -2.90 -15.73
N SER A 15 -6.94 -3.14 -16.78
CA SER A 15 -7.00 -4.43 -17.46
C SER A 15 -6.47 -5.55 -16.55
N ASP A 16 -6.73 -6.80 -16.91
CA ASP A 16 -6.18 -7.96 -16.17
C ASP A 16 -4.65 -7.92 -16.15
N GLN A 17 -4.03 -7.51 -17.26
CA GLN A 17 -2.58 -7.37 -17.36
C GLN A 17 -2.06 -6.25 -16.45
N ASP A 18 -2.70 -5.07 -16.47
CA ASP A 18 -2.30 -3.96 -15.58
C ASP A 18 -2.43 -4.37 -14.11
N SER A 19 -3.47 -5.13 -13.78
CA SER A 19 -3.71 -5.65 -12.44
C SER A 19 -2.63 -6.62 -12.00
N GLU A 20 -2.20 -7.54 -12.87
CA GLU A 20 -1.11 -8.48 -12.62
C GLU A 20 0.23 -7.75 -12.41
N GLU A 21 0.53 -6.77 -13.26
CA GLU A 21 1.75 -5.98 -13.15
C GLU A 21 1.78 -5.15 -11.87
N ASN A 22 0.67 -4.46 -11.56
CA ASN A 22 0.52 -3.69 -10.33
C ASN A 22 0.62 -4.57 -9.07
N TYR A 23 0.06 -5.79 -9.11
CA TYR A 23 0.22 -6.77 -8.03
C TYR A 23 1.70 -7.12 -7.82
N LYS A 24 2.44 -7.43 -8.89
CA LYS A 24 3.88 -7.73 -8.80
C LYS A 24 4.67 -6.57 -8.20
N TYR A 25 4.32 -5.32 -8.48
CA TYR A 25 4.97 -4.16 -7.86
C TYR A 25 4.61 -3.99 -6.40
N ALA A 26 3.33 -4.20 -6.03
CA ALA A 26 2.90 -4.16 -4.64
C ALA A 26 3.68 -5.19 -3.79
N MET A 27 3.87 -6.41 -4.32
CA MET A 27 4.60 -7.46 -3.61
C MET A 27 6.09 -7.15 -3.36
N ARG A 28 6.70 -6.20 -4.08
CA ARG A 28 8.10 -5.76 -3.80
C ARG A 28 8.24 -4.99 -2.49
N VAL A 29 7.14 -4.49 -1.95
CA VAL A 29 7.08 -3.66 -0.74
C VAL A 29 6.24 -4.28 0.37
N VAL A 30 5.87 -5.55 0.20
CA VAL A 30 5.15 -6.37 1.18
C VAL A 30 6.12 -7.34 1.83
N ASP A 31 6.12 -7.36 3.16
CA ASP A 31 6.74 -8.43 3.95
C ASP A 31 5.62 -9.39 4.39
N ILE A 32 5.56 -10.56 3.76
CA ILE A 32 4.53 -11.58 4.06
C ILE A 32 4.76 -12.19 5.44
N ASN A 33 6.01 -12.31 5.89
CA ASN A 33 6.34 -12.93 7.17
C ASN A 33 6.07 -11.97 8.33
N ASN A 34 6.27 -10.67 8.11
CA ASN A 34 5.98 -9.62 9.07
C ASN A 34 5.12 -8.51 8.43
N PRO A 35 3.79 -8.71 8.26
CA PRO A 35 2.92 -7.79 7.53
C PRO A 35 3.04 -6.33 7.95
N VAL A 36 3.16 -6.06 9.26
CA VAL A 36 3.29 -4.70 9.82
C VAL A 36 4.60 -3.99 9.46
N GLN A 37 5.63 -4.73 9.03
CA GLN A 37 6.90 -4.19 8.55
C GLN A 37 6.87 -3.84 7.04
N SER A 38 5.75 -4.10 6.36
CA SER A 38 5.61 -3.80 4.93
C SER A 38 5.70 -2.28 4.67
N LEU A 39 6.54 -1.88 3.71
CA LEU A 39 6.70 -0.48 3.33
C LEU A 39 5.39 0.14 2.82
N ILE A 40 4.50 -0.66 2.23
CA ILE A 40 3.16 -0.21 1.79
C ILE A 40 2.27 0.25 2.96
N LEU A 41 2.53 -0.21 4.19
CA LEU A 41 1.85 0.23 5.41
C LEU A 41 2.61 1.33 6.16
N ILE A 42 3.94 1.22 6.21
CA ILE A 42 4.80 2.15 6.96
C ILE A 42 4.81 3.54 6.34
N LYS A 43 4.93 3.64 5.00
CA LYS A 43 5.13 4.95 4.38
C LYS A 43 3.92 5.88 4.54
N PRO A 44 2.66 5.46 4.31
CA PRO A 44 1.50 6.34 4.45
C PRO A 44 1.18 6.80 5.89
N THR A 45 1.68 6.09 6.90
CA THR A 45 1.40 6.33 8.33
C THR A 45 2.50 7.11 9.05
N ARG A 46 3.70 7.24 8.46
CA ARG A 46 4.76 8.07 9.05
C ARG A 46 4.48 9.55 8.83
N PRO A 47 4.73 10.41 9.84
CA PRO A 47 4.64 11.85 9.67
C PRO A 47 5.82 12.38 8.83
N THR A 48 5.56 13.46 8.10
CA THR A 48 6.43 14.04 7.04
C THR A 48 7.69 14.72 7.59
N ASP A 49 7.75 14.92 8.90
CA ASP A 49 8.66 15.80 9.64
C ASP A 49 9.78 15.07 10.38
N SER A 50 10.00 13.77 10.10
CA SER A 50 11.26 13.14 10.49
C SER A 50 12.40 13.73 9.68
N ALA A 51 12.88 14.89 10.12
CA ALA A 51 14.06 15.56 9.63
C ALA A 51 15.22 14.57 9.54
N GLY A 52 15.56 14.21 8.30
CA GLY A 52 16.95 14.12 7.87
C GLY A 52 17.82 13.05 8.51
N ASN A 53 17.30 11.91 8.97
CA ASN A 53 18.17 10.75 9.21
C ASN A 53 18.31 9.96 7.91
N VAL A 54 19.26 10.39 7.07
CA VAL A 54 19.57 9.81 5.74
C VAL A 54 19.93 8.31 5.81
N GLY A 55 20.29 7.82 7.02
CA GLY A 55 20.54 6.39 7.28
C GLY A 55 19.28 5.55 7.57
N ASN A 56 18.11 6.16 7.75
CA ASN A 56 16.87 5.42 7.95
C ASN A 56 16.17 5.25 6.60
N TYR A 57 16.39 4.09 5.96
CA TYR A 57 15.76 3.70 4.68
C TYR A 57 14.22 3.85 4.67
N LEU A 58 13.58 3.88 5.84
CA LEU A 58 12.15 4.09 5.99
C LEU A 58 11.71 5.57 5.94
N ALA A 59 12.66 6.51 6.04
CA ALA A 59 12.44 7.95 6.03
C ALA A 59 12.60 8.60 4.64
N THR A 60 12.95 7.83 3.61
CA THR A 60 13.10 8.37 2.25
C THR A 60 11.77 8.38 1.49
N HIS A 61 11.46 9.56 0.94
CA HIS A 61 10.27 10.00 0.20
C HIS A 61 9.11 10.53 1.06
N ASN A 62 8.98 11.87 1.08
CA ASN A 62 7.87 12.58 1.72
C ASN A 62 6.60 12.69 0.84
N GLY A 63 6.61 12.15 -0.38
CA GLY A 63 5.44 12.17 -1.28
C GLY A 63 4.43 11.04 -1.04
N GLY A 64 3.24 11.17 -1.63
CA GLY A 64 2.14 10.19 -1.53
C GLY A 64 1.05 10.55 -0.52
N GLN A 65 -0.10 9.85 -0.61
CA GLN A 65 -1.22 10.03 0.30
C GLN A 65 -0.84 9.60 1.73
N ARG A 66 -1.14 10.45 2.72
CA ARG A 66 -1.04 10.12 4.15
C ARG A 66 -2.39 9.63 4.67
N TRP A 67 -2.36 8.67 5.59
CA TRP A 67 -3.57 8.15 6.23
C TRP A 67 -3.73 8.75 7.61
N HIS A 68 -4.82 9.49 7.81
CA HIS A 68 -5.19 10.04 9.11
C HIS A 68 -5.51 8.91 10.09
N GLY A 69 -5.03 9.02 11.33
CA GLY A 69 -5.20 7.98 12.35
C GLY A 69 -4.17 6.84 12.29
N ASN A 70 -3.21 6.89 11.35
CA ASN A 70 -2.13 5.91 11.20
C ASN A 70 -2.65 4.46 11.16
N GLU A 71 -2.27 3.62 12.14
CA GLU A 71 -2.70 2.22 12.24
C GLU A 71 -4.20 2.09 12.51
N SER A 72 -4.86 3.11 13.06
CA SER A 72 -6.32 3.11 13.23
C SER A 72 -7.09 3.47 11.96
N SER A 73 -6.39 3.86 10.88
CA SER A 73 -7.04 4.22 9.61
C SER A 73 -7.67 2.99 8.92
N PRO A 74 -8.81 3.15 8.24
CA PRO A 74 -9.44 2.06 7.49
C PRO A 74 -8.54 1.56 6.35
N GLN A 75 -7.74 2.44 5.75
CA GLN A 75 -6.80 2.08 4.69
C GLN A 75 -5.71 1.13 5.20
N TYR A 76 -5.11 1.45 6.35
CA TYR A 76 -4.10 0.61 6.98
C TYR A 76 -4.66 -0.78 7.31
N GLN A 77 -5.81 -0.83 7.98
CA GLN A 77 -6.43 -2.09 8.37
C GLN A 77 -6.81 -2.94 7.16
N THR A 78 -7.38 -2.34 6.11
CA THR A 78 -7.75 -3.06 4.88
C THR A 78 -6.54 -3.73 4.22
N ILE A 79 -5.43 -2.99 4.06
CA ILE A 79 -4.23 -3.52 3.41
C ILE A 79 -3.53 -4.55 4.31
N LEU A 80 -3.49 -4.33 5.63
CA LEU A 80 -2.92 -5.30 6.57
C LEU A 80 -3.67 -6.64 6.52
N GLN A 81 -4.99 -6.60 6.46
CA GLN A 81 -5.82 -7.80 6.36
C GLN A 81 -5.62 -8.50 5.01
N TRP A 82 -5.56 -7.75 3.92
CA TRP A 82 -5.21 -8.28 2.59
C TRP A 82 -3.85 -9.01 2.59
N ILE A 83 -2.79 -8.43 3.18
CA ILE A 83 -1.47 -9.09 3.28
C ILE A 83 -1.54 -10.38 4.10
N ARG A 84 -2.32 -10.39 5.19
CA ARG A 84 -2.53 -11.58 6.03
C ARG A 84 -3.30 -12.70 5.34
N GLY A 85 -3.72 -12.50 4.09
CA GLY A 85 -4.50 -13.47 3.33
C GLY A 85 -5.93 -13.60 3.86
N SER A 86 -6.43 -12.60 4.60
CA SER A 86 -7.86 -12.57 4.89
C SER A 86 -8.57 -12.48 3.54
N ARG A 87 -9.55 -13.37 3.29
CA ARG A 87 -10.64 -12.94 2.44
C ARG A 87 -11.20 -11.72 3.16
N LEU A 88 -11.18 -10.56 2.52
CA LEU A 88 -12.08 -9.49 2.91
C LEU A 88 -13.46 -10.14 2.76
N GLU A 89 -13.98 -10.72 3.84
CA GLU A 89 -15.37 -11.16 3.86
C GLU A 89 -16.12 -9.93 3.42
N SER A 90 -16.82 -10.06 2.30
CA SER A 90 -17.53 -9.02 1.57
C SER A 90 -18.34 -8.16 2.55
N ALA A 91 -17.66 -7.20 3.18
CA ALA A 91 -18.22 -6.41 4.24
C ALA A 91 -19.12 -5.43 3.53
N ALA A 92 -20.43 -5.74 3.56
CA ALA A 92 -21.57 -4.88 3.24
C ALA A 92 -22.32 -5.03 1.90
N LEU A 93 -22.46 -6.21 1.28
CA LEU A 93 -23.42 -6.37 0.15
C LEU A 93 -24.29 -7.66 0.16
N SER A 94 -24.67 -8.17 1.32
CA SER A 94 -25.78 -9.16 1.40
C SER A 94 -26.74 -8.89 2.57
N ARG A 95 -27.18 -7.64 2.69
CA ARG A 95 -28.40 -7.29 3.43
C ARG A 95 -29.24 -6.33 2.63
#